data_AF-A0A8X6VS63-F1
#
_entry.id   AF-A0A8X6VS63-F1
#
_cell.length_a   1.000
_cell.length_b   1.000
_cell.length_c   1.000
_cell.angle_alpha   90.00
_cell.angle_beta   90.00
_cell.angle_gamma   90.00
#
_symmetry.space_group_name_H-M   'P 1'
#
loop_
_entity.id
_entity.type
_entity.pdbx_description
1 polymer ?
#
loop_
_entity_poly.entity_id
_entity_poly.type
_entity_poly.pdbx_seq_one_letter_code
_entity_poly.pdbx_strand_id
1 'polypeptide(L)'
;MLIAVHWQRRLKFALQYRNWTSMFIDESRFQLWPDDHRRYVWRRPGQRADPDFTFACHTGPQLEVMVWGAIPFDSRTPFGHD
;
A
#
# COMPACT_ATOMS: atom_id res chain seq x y z
N MET A 1 -19.64 0.97 -3.20
CA MET A 1 -20.63 1.90 -2.58
C MET A 1 -21.03 1.35 -1.22
N LEU A 2 -20.82 2.08 -0.13
CA LEU A 2 -21.27 1.66 1.20
C LEU A 2 -22.79 1.85 1.28
N ILE A 3 -23.56 0.76 1.26
CA ILE A 3 -25.01 0.81 1.45
C ILE A 3 -25.36 1.04 2.93
N ALA A 4 -26.58 1.52 3.21
CA ALA A 4 -27.03 1.93 4.55
C ALA A 4 -26.81 0.88 5.66
N VAL A 5 -26.86 -0.41 5.31
CA VAL A 5 -26.58 -1.53 6.23
C VAL A 5 -25.12 -1.50 6.72
N HIS A 6 -24.16 -1.15 5.86
CA HIS A 6 -22.76 -1.02 6.25
C HIS A 6 -22.56 0.16 7.19
N TRP A 7 -23.28 1.26 7.00
CA TRP A 7 -23.21 2.42 7.88
C TRP A 7 -23.62 2.07 9.31
N GLN A 8 -24.81 1.49 9.49
CA GLN A 8 -25.33 1.12 10.81
C GLN A 8 -24.41 0.13 11.53
N ARG A 9 -23.89 -0.87 10.81
CA ARG A 9 -22.94 -1.85 11.37
C ARG A 9 -21.62 -1.21 11.81
N ARG A 10 -21.06 -0.31 10.99
CA ARG A 10 -19.80 0.39 11.32
C ARG A 10 -19.98 1.34 12.50
N LEU A 11 -21.10 2.06 12.57
CA LEU A 11 -21.40 2.94 13.71
C LEU A 11 -21.53 2.15 15.02
N LYS A 12 -22.30 1.06 15.01
CA LYS A 12 -22.46 0.19 16.20
C LYS A 12 -21.12 -0.39 16.66
N PHE A 13 -20.31 -0.87 15.71
CA PHE A 13 -18.97 -1.40 16.01
C PHE A 13 -18.05 -0.33 16.62
N ALA A 14 -17.99 0.86 16.04
CA ALA A 14 -17.15 1.96 16.52
C ALA A 14 -17.53 2.39 17.95
N LEU A 15 -18.84 2.47 18.24
CA LEU A 15 -19.32 2.79 19.58
C LEU A 15 -18.98 1.69 20.59
N GLN A 16 -19.16 0.43 20.21
CA GLN A 16 -18.91 -0.73 21.08
C GLN A 16 -17.42 -0.89 21.43
N TYR A 17 -16.52 -0.63 20.48
CA TYR A 17 -15.08 -0.86 20.62
C TYR A 17 -14.28 0.45 20.70
N ARG A 18 -14.86 1.54 21.23
CA ARG A 18 -14.23 2.87 21.26
C ARG A 18 -12.86 2.91 21.97
N ASN A 19 -12.67 2.03 22.95
CA ASN A 19 -11.47 1.92 23.79
C ASN A 19 -10.70 0.63 23.49
N TRP A 20 -10.73 0.17 22.24
CA TRP A 20 -10.04 -1.06 21.83
C TRP A 20 -8.52 -0.93 21.96
N THR A 21 -7.90 -1.89 22.64
CA THR A 21 -6.44 -1.95 22.86
C THR A 21 -5.83 -3.27 22.39
N SER A 22 -6.54 -4.05 21.57
CA SER A 22 -6.03 -5.32 21.05
C SER A 22 -5.23 -5.13 19.76
N MET A 23 -4.60 -6.21 19.31
CA MET A 23 -3.82 -6.28 18.07
C MET A 23 -4.70 -6.25 16.82
N PHE A 24 -4.25 -5.52 15.79
CA PHE A 24 -4.80 -5.58 14.43
C PHE A 24 -4.05 -6.62 13.61
N ILE A 25 -4.74 -7.39 12.78
CA ILE A 25 -4.14 -8.35 11.85
C ILE A 25 -4.78 -8.12 10.49
N ASP A 26 -3.97 -8.10 9.44
CA ASP A 26 -4.46 -7.98 8.07
C ASP A 26 -3.57 -8.73 7.08
N GLU A 27 -4.14 -9.05 5.93
CA GLU A 27 -3.45 -9.59 4.78
C GLU A 27 -3.40 -8.52 3.68
N SER A 28 -2.20 -8.20 3.22
CA SER A 28 -2.00 -7.21 2.17
C SER A 28 -1.09 -7.75 1.08
N ARG A 29 -1.48 -7.44 -0.16
CA ARG A 29 -0.76 -7.83 -1.36
C ARG A 29 0.11 -6.66 -1.84
N PHE A 30 1.42 -6.88 -1.89
CA PHE A 30 2.40 -5.89 -2.34
C PHE A 30 2.87 -6.23 -3.75
N GLN A 31 2.70 -5.29 -4.68
CA GLN A 31 3.23 -5.43 -6.03
C GLN A 31 4.66 -4.89 -6.05
N LEU A 32 5.62 -5.68 -6.55
CA LEU A 32 7.02 -5.25 -6.64
C LEU A 32 7.24 -4.24 -7.79
N TRP A 33 6.40 -4.32 -8.82
CA TRP A 33 6.43 -3.43 -9.98
C TRP A 33 5.00 -3.05 -10.40
N PRO A 34 4.31 -2.22 -9.59
CA PRO A 34 2.96 -1.77 -9.94
C PRO A 34 3.00 -1.04 -11.29
N ASP A 35 2.10 -1.39 -12.20
CA ASP A 35 1.87 -0.62 -13.41
C ASP A 35 1.19 0.68 -12.98
N ASP A 36 1.97 1.74 -12.85
CA ASP A 36 1.50 3.08 -12.55
C ASP A 36 1.09 3.85 -13.83
N HIS A 37 1.06 3.15 -14.96
CA HIS A 37 0.82 3.66 -16.30
C HIS A 37 1.81 4.74 -16.73
N ARG A 38 2.97 4.85 -16.06
CA ARG A 38 3.99 5.83 -16.41
C ARG A 38 4.98 5.25 -17.40
N ARG A 39 5.42 6.10 -18.33
CA ARG A 39 6.56 5.81 -19.20
C ARG A 39 7.84 6.06 -18.42
N TYR A 40 8.58 5.00 -18.14
CA TYR A 40 9.89 5.10 -17.51
C TYR A 40 10.95 5.40 -18.58
N VAL A 41 11.75 6.44 -18.35
CA VAL A 41 12.81 6.85 -19.27
C VAL A 41 14.14 6.37 -18.72
N TRP A 42 14.74 5.38 -19.36
CA TRP A 42 16.10 4.92 -19.05
C TRP A 42 17.07 5.77 -19.88
N ARG A 43 17.96 6.52 -19.22
CA ARG A 43 18.82 7.50 -19.90
C ARG A 43 20.22 7.58 -19.30
N ARG A 44 21.21 7.78 -20.17
CA ARG A 44 22.58 8.15 -19.79
C ARG A 44 22.61 9.67 -19.53
N PRO A 45 23.51 10.19 -18.66
CA PRO A 45 23.63 11.63 -18.43
C PRO A 45 23.83 12.39 -19.75
N GLY A 46 22.98 13.39 -20.03
CA GLY A 46 23.12 14.29 -21.20
C GLY A 46 22.09 14.13 -22.33
N GLN A 47 21.31 13.05 -22.39
CA GLN A 47 20.28 12.84 -23.42
C GLN A 47 18.88 13.15 -22.86
N ARG A 48 18.45 14.42 -22.96
CA ARG A 48 17.13 14.85 -22.46
C ARG A 48 16.09 14.77 -23.59
N ALA A 49 15.14 13.84 -23.42
CA ALA A 49 13.87 13.76 -24.16
C ALA A 49 13.92 13.26 -25.62
N ASP A 50 14.71 12.23 -25.89
CA ASP A 50 14.63 11.49 -27.16
C ASP A 50 13.60 10.34 -27.03
N PRO A 51 12.53 10.32 -27.85
CA PRO A 51 11.50 9.30 -27.81
C PRO A 51 12.02 7.87 -28.05
N ASP A 52 13.15 7.71 -28.73
CA ASP A 52 13.78 6.40 -29.01
C ASP A 52 14.27 5.70 -27.73
N PHE A 53 14.41 6.44 -26.62
CA PHE A 53 14.83 5.91 -25.31
C PHE A 53 13.70 5.94 -24.25
N THR A 54 12.46 6.14 -24.69
CA THR A 54 11.28 6.10 -23.81
C THR A 54 10.43 4.85 -24.11
N PHE A 55 10.40 3.89 -23.18
CA PHE A 55 9.56 2.69 -23.31
C PHE A 55 8.39 2.77 -22.33
N ALA A 56 7.18 2.45 -22.79
CA ALA A 56 6.04 2.28 -21.90
C ALA A 56 6.26 0.99 -21.09
N CYS A 57 6.50 1.12 -19.78
CA CYS A 57 6.70 -0.03 -18.92
C CYS A 57 5.33 -0.65 -18.59
N HIS A 58 4.77 -1.39 -19.55
CA HIS A 58 3.75 -2.38 -19.20
C HIS A 58 4.52 -3.60 -18.68
N THR A 59 4.76 -3.61 -17.37
CA THR A 59 5.32 -4.79 -16.72
C THR A 59 4.38 -5.96 -17.01
N GLY A 60 4.96 -7.10 -17.42
CA GLY A 60 4.23 -8.36 -17.64
C GLY A 60 3.61 -8.90 -16.34
N PRO A 61 3.41 -10.21 -16.18
CA PRO A 61 2.84 -10.79 -14.96
C PRO A 61 3.50 -10.17 -13.71
N GLN A 62 2.73 -9.39 -12.95
CA GLN A 62 3.24 -8.64 -11.81
C GLN A 62 3.69 -9.62 -10.75
N LEU A 63 4.95 -9.50 -10.33
CA LEU A 63 5.43 -10.19 -9.15
C LEU A 63 4.77 -9.55 -7.93
N GLU A 64 3.89 -10.31 -7.30
CA GLU A 64 3.15 -9.91 -6.11
C GLU A 64 3.60 -10.75 -4.92
N VAL A 65 3.73 -10.12 -3.77
CA VAL A 65 4.02 -10.77 -2.50
C VAL A 65 2.81 -10.60 -1.59
N MET A 66 2.31 -11.71 -1.06
CA MET A 66 1.27 -11.69 -0.05
C MET A 66 1.91 -11.64 1.34
N VAL A 67 1.52 -10.66 2.15
CA VAL A 67 2.08 -10.46 3.49
C VAL A 67 0.95 -10.47 4.51
N TRP A 68 1.16 -11.23 5.58
CA TRP A 68 0.32 -11.21 6.77
C TRP A 68 1.04 -10.39 7.84
N GLY A 69 0.37 -9.37 8.37
CA GLY A 69 0.93 -8.48 9.37
C GLY A 69 0.05 -8.40 10.60
N ALA A 70 0.66 -8.24 11.76
CA ALA A 70 -0.03 -7.98 13.01
C ALA A 70 0.59 -6.78 13.73
N ILE A 71 -0.23 -5.81 14.15
CA ILE A 71 0.20 -4.57 14.82
C ILE A 71 -0.51 -4.47 16.17
N PRO A 72 0.21 -4.68 17.30
CA PRO A 72 -0.31 -4.42 18.64
C PRO A 72 -0.61 -2.94 18.87
N PHE A 73 -1.52 -2.64 19.80
CA PHE A 73 -1.84 -1.26 20.18
C PHE A 73 -0.65 -0.51 20.81
N ASP A 74 0.25 -1.23 21.48
CA ASP A 74 1.38 -0.70 22.25
C ASP A 74 2.75 -0.88 21.57
N SER A 75 2.81 -1.30 20.31
CA SER A 75 4.05 -1.67 19.63
C SER A 75 4.90 -0.48 19.14
N ARG A 76 4.98 0.63 19.88
CA ARG A 76 5.88 1.73 19.52
C ARG A 76 7.32 1.19 19.44
N THR A 77 7.87 1.18 18.23
CA THR A 77 9.32 1.16 18.04
C THR A 77 9.86 2.50 18.57
N PRO A 78 10.79 2.50 19.55
CA PRO A 78 11.46 3.75 19.90
C PRO A 78 12.16 4.27 18.65
N PHE A 79 11.82 5.50 18.25
CA PHE A 79 12.66 6.25 17.33
C PHE A 79 13.95 6.55 18.11
N GLY A 80 15.09 6.10 17.58
CA GLY A 80 16.35 5.98 18.30
C GLY A 80 16.73 7.20 19.15
N HIS A 81 17.33 6.91 20.30
CA HIS A 81 18.37 7.77 20.87
C HIS A 81 19.67 6.97 20.79
N ASP A 82 20.67 7.60 20.16
CA ASP A 82 22.08 7.24 20.24
C ASP A 82 22.57 7.22 21.71
#